data_AF-A0A351JS36-F1
#
_entry.id   AF-A0A351JS36-F1
#
_cell.length_a   1.000
_cell.length_b   1.000
_cell.length_c   1.000
_cell.angle_alpha   90.00
_cell.angle_beta   90.00
_cell.angle_gamma   90.00
#
_symmetry.space_group_name_H-M   'P 1'
#
loop_
_entity.id
_entity.type
_entity.pdbx_description
1 polymer ?
#
loop_
_entity_poly.entity_id
_entity_poly.type
_entity_poly.pdbx_seq_one_letter_code
_entity_poly.pdbx_strand_id
1 'polypeptide(L)'
;MKRQLFFSLGVLSSCTIGLYFFSHIFSTLDRAYFRANEGILTHSETIVTNGSMVTNYTYSHTPFFYPMMFFSFAALFVPIFLVWFLSVRFFRVSVGKKTYVQSLFFPLVYALISIISFFIVMDPALGWEYSVGMALMFIEIGLVFTVTAIVNGIMWKKKKKKSF
;
A
#
# COMPACT_ATOMS: atom_id res chain seq x y z
N MET A 1 -19.44 -17.02 -12.85
CA MET A 1 -19.27 -16.04 -11.73
C MET A 1 -18.19 -16.42 -10.72
N LYS A 2 -18.18 -17.62 -10.11
CA LYS A 2 -17.11 -18.01 -9.15
C LYS A 2 -15.70 -17.91 -9.74
N ARG A 3 -15.47 -18.45 -10.94
CA ARG A 3 -14.18 -18.38 -11.65
C ARG A 3 -13.69 -16.93 -11.88
N GLN A 4 -14.60 -16.01 -12.20
CA GLN A 4 -14.27 -14.59 -12.38
C GLN A 4 -13.89 -13.92 -11.06
N LEU A 5 -14.58 -14.24 -9.96
CA LEU A 5 -14.22 -13.75 -8.63
C LEU A 5 -12.81 -14.21 -8.24
N PHE A 6 -12.53 -15.51 -8.33
CA PHE A 6 -11.22 -16.06 -7.99
C PHE A 6 -10.10 -15.52 -8.88
N PHE A 7 -10.35 -15.36 -10.18
CA PHE A 7 -9.37 -14.75 -11.09
C PHE A 7 -9.06 -13.30 -10.68
N SER A 8 -10.09 -12.48 -10.46
CA SER A 8 -9.89 -11.08 -10.06
C SER A 8 -9.22 -10.95 -8.70
N LEU A 9 -9.56 -11.81 -7.74
CA LEU A 9 -8.87 -11.87 -6.45
C LEU A 9 -7.42 -12.31 -6.61
N GLY A 10 -7.14 -13.29 -7.48
CA GLY A 10 -5.78 -13.70 -7.81
C GLY A 10 -4.94 -12.56 -8.39
N VAL A 11 -5.49 -11.80 -9.35
CA VAL A 11 -4.81 -10.61 -9.90
C VAL A 11 -4.53 -9.57 -8.82
N LEU A 12 -5.52 -9.27 -7.96
CA LEU A 12 -5.35 -8.35 -6.83
C LEU A 12 -4.24 -8.83 -5.89
N SER A 13 -4.28 -10.09 -5.47
CA SER A 13 -3.31 -10.65 -4.55
C SER A 13 -1.90 -10.65 -5.14
N SER A 14 -1.72 -11.16 -6.36
CA SER A 14 -0.42 -11.21 -7.01
C SER A 14 0.18 -9.83 -7.26
N CYS A 15 -0.65 -8.85 -7.65
CA CYS A 15 -0.20 -7.47 -7.84
C CYS A 15 0.24 -6.84 -6.51
N THR A 16 -0.58 -7.00 -5.46
CA THR A 16 -0.31 -6.43 -4.14
C THR A 16 0.97 -7.04 -3.53
N ILE A 17 1.05 -8.37 -3.49
CA ILE A 17 2.22 -9.11 -2.98
C ILE A 17 3.47 -8.77 -3.80
N GLY A 18 3.37 -8.72 -5.12
CA GLY A 18 4.48 -8.38 -6.00
C GLY A 18 5.04 -6.99 -5.72
N LEU A 19 4.18 -5.98 -5.57
CA LEU A 19 4.59 -4.60 -5.27
C LEU A 19 5.27 -4.49 -3.89
N TYR A 20 4.71 -5.13 -2.85
CA TYR A 20 5.35 -5.17 -1.54
C TYR A 20 6.71 -5.88 -1.59
N PHE A 21 6.81 -6.99 -2.33
CA PHE A 21 8.05 -7.75 -2.50
C PHE A 21 9.13 -6.91 -3.18
N PHE A 22 8.81 -6.24 -4.30
CA PHE A 22 9.77 -5.35 -4.97
C PHE A 22 10.17 -4.16 -4.10
N SER A 23 9.22 -3.53 -3.40
CA SER A 23 9.53 -2.45 -2.46
C SER A 23 10.51 -2.90 -1.38
N HIS A 24 10.33 -4.12 -0.85
CA HIS A 24 11.23 -4.68 0.16
C HIS A 24 12.63 -4.99 -0.39
N ILE A 25 12.73 -5.55 -1.60
CA ILE A 25 14.01 -5.81 -2.26
C ILE A 25 14.78 -4.52 -2.47
N PHE A 26 14.17 -3.51 -3.09
CA PHE A 26 14.86 -2.25 -3.36
C PHE A 26 15.22 -1.51 -2.07
N SER A 27 14.38 -1.57 -1.03
CA SER A 27 14.74 -1.02 0.28
C SER A 27 15.94 -1.73 0.91
N THR A 28 16.01 -3.06 0.77
CA THR A 28 17.15 -3.84 1.26
C THR A 28 18.43 -3.54 0.49
N LEU A 29 18.34 -3.45 -0.85
CA LEU A 29 19.48 -3.09 -1.71
C LEU A 29 19.98 -1.67 -1.44
N ASP A 30 19.07 -0.72 -1.27
CA ASP A 30 19.38 0.68 -0.91
C ASP A 30 20.16 0.75 0.41
N ARG A 31 19.65 0.10 1.47
CA ARG A 31 20.31 0.04 2.78
C ARG A 31 21.67 -0.65 2.74
N ALA A 32 21.78 -1.76 2.01
CA ALA A 32 23.02 -2.50 1.87
C ALA A 32 24.08 -1.68 1.11
N TYR A 33 23.68 -1.04 0.01
CA TYR A 33 24.55 -0.18 -0.78
C TYR A 33 24.99 1.05 0.01
N PHE A 34 24.08 1.67 0.74
CA PHE A 34 24.38 2.83 1.58
C PHE A 34 25.43 2.47 2.65
N ARG A 35 25.23 1.37 3.39
CA ARG A 35 26.20 0.92 4.42
C ARG A 35 27.58 0.61 3.83
N ALA A 36 27.63 0.04 2.63
CA ALA A 36 28.90 -0.27 1.97
C ALA A 36 29.65 0.97 1.46
N ASN A 37 28.95 2.09 1.23
CA ASN A 37 29.49 3.30 0.62
C ASN A 37 29.26 4.56 1.47
N GLU A 38 29.03 4.39 2.77
CA GLU A 38 28.57 5.46 3.67
C GLU A 38 29.53 6.65 3.68
N GLY A 39 30.85 6.39 3.65
CA GLY A 39 31.87 7.44 3.61
C GLY A 39 31.90 8.28 2.32
N ILE A 40 31.32 7.78 1.23
CA ILE A 40 31.22 8.50 -0.05
C ILE A 40 29.85 9.18 -0.17
N LEU A 41 28.81 8.56 0.38
CA LEU A 41 27.44 9.03 0.29
C LEU A 41 27.07 10.05 1.37
N THR A 42 27.87 10.17 2.43
CA THR A 42 27.65 11.14 3.51
C THR A 42 28.58 12.33 3.32
N HIS A 43 28.01 13.50 3.10
CA HIS A 43 28.74 14.76 3.03
C HIS A 43 28.46 15.57 4.30
N SER A 44 29.51 15.98 5.00
CA SER A 44 29.40 16.85 6.17
C SER A 44 29.89 18.25 5.83
N GLU A 45 29.07 19.25 6.19
CA GLU A 45 29.44 20.66 6.15
C GLU A 45 29.34 21.23 7.56
N THR A 46 30.44 21.77 8.06
CA THR A 46 30.45 22.46 9.36
C THR A 46 30.18 23.94 9.13
N ILE A 47 29.05 24.43 9.65
CA ILE A 47 28.67 25.84 9.58
C ILE A 47 28.91 26.47 10.95
N VAL A 48 29.67 27.56 10.99
CA VAL A 48 29.88 28.36 12.20
C VAL A 48 28.78 29.42 12.27
N THR A 49 27.87 29.29 13.24
CA THR A 49 26.79 30.26 13.45
C THR A 49 26.83 30.75 14.89
N ASN A 50 26.97 32.07 15.12
CA ASN A 50 27.00 32.68 16.46
C ASN A 50 27.97 32.01 17.46
N GLY A 51 29.17 31.62 17.01
CA GLY A 51 30.19 31.02 17.87
C GLY A 51 29.96 29.55 18.25
N SER A 52 28.88 28.92 17.78
CA SER A 52 28.69 27.47 17.85
C SER A 52 28.99 26.82 16.49
N MET A 53 29.65 25.65 16.53
CA MET A 53 29.85 24.81 15.35
C MET A 53 28.70 23.82 15.25
N VAL A 54 27.96 23.86 14.14
CA VAL A 54 26.94 22.86 13.82
C VAL A 54 27.41 22.10 12.59
N THR A 55 27.50 20.78 12.69
CA THR A 55 27.80 19.91 11.55
C THR A 55 26.49 19.46 10.92
N ASN A 56 26.24 19.91 9.69
CA ASN A 56 25.15 19.42 8.87
C ASN A 56 25.62 18.19 8.10
N TYR A 57 24.79 17.16 8.07
CA TYR A 57 25.00 15.97 7.26
C TYR A 57 24.01 15.97 6.10
N THR A 58 24.49 15.75 4.89
CA THR A 58 23.68 15.55 3.69
C THR A 58 24.04 14.20 3.08
N TYR A 59 23.03 13.53 2.52
CA TYR A 59 23.17 12.16 2.01
C TYR A 59 22.84 12.12 0.52
N SER A 60 23.77 11.59 -0.27
CA SER A 60 23.58 11.35 -1.69
C SER A 60 22.69 10.12 -1.92
N HIS A 61 21.86 10.17 -2.96
CA HIS A 61 20.97 9.05 -3.31
C HIS A 61 21.77 7.84 -3.79
N THR A 62 21.35 6.64 -3.38
CA THR A 62 21.86 5.40 -3.96
C THR A 62 21.23 5.15 -5.35
N PRO A 63 21.82 4.29 -6.19
CA PRO A 63 21.17 3.84 -7.44
C PRO A 63 19.80 3.18 -7.23
N PHE A 64 19.50 2.70 -6.02
CA PHE A 64 18.27 2.00 -5.68
C PHE A 64 17.21 2.92 -5.06
N PHE A 65 17.56 4.18 -4.76
CA PHE A 65 16.66 5.13 -4.10
C PHE A 65 15.38 5.40 -4.91
N TYR A 66 15.51 5.77 -6.20
CA TYR A 66 14.33 6.04 -7.05
C TYR A 66 13.48 4.80 -7.33
N PRO A 67 14.07 3.63 -7.68
CA PRO A 67 13.31 2.39 -7.76
C PRO A 67 12.55 2.07 -6.47
N MET A 68 13.21 2.16 -5.30
CA MET A 68 12.58 1.95 -3.99
C MET A 68 11.38 2.88 -3.83
N MET A 69 11.55 4.20 -4.02
CA MET A 69 10.45 5.16 -3.90
C MET A 69 9.29 4.83 -4.84
N PHE A 70 9.59 4.52 -6.12
CA PHE A 70 8.56 4.17 -7.10
C PHE A 70 7.74 2.96 -6.64
N PHE A 71 8.41 1.87 -6.24
CA PHE A 71 7.72 0.67 -5.78
C PHE A 71 6.99 0.87 -4.46
N SER A 72 7.50 1.69 -3.54
CA SER A 72 6.79 2.05 -2.31
C SER A 72 5.51 2.84 -2.58
N PHE A 73 5.57 3.86 -3.45
CA PHE A 73 4.36 4.60 -3.86
C PHE A 73 3.38 3.72 -4.62
N ALA A 74 3.87 2.87 -5.53
CA ALA A 74 3.02 1.94 -6.26
C ALA A 74 2.35 0.93 -5.33
N ALA A 75 3.08 0.36 -4.35
CA ALA A 75 2.55 -0.55 -3.35
C ALA A 75 1.46 0.08 -2.48
N LEU A 76 1.55 1.40 -2.22
CA LEU A 76 0.52 2.14 -1.51
C LEU A 76 -0.75 2.33 -2.37
N PHE A 77 -0.61 2.90 -3.57
CA PHE A 77 -1.78 3.36 -4.34
C PHE A 77 -2.39 2.32 -5.27
N VAL A 78 -1.59 1.51 -5.96
CA VAL A 78 -2.08 0.61 -7.01
C VAL A 78 -3.06 -0.43 -6.46
N PRO A 79 -2.80 -1.10 -5.31
CA PRO A 79 -3.75 -2.03 -4.72
C PRO A 79 -5.09 -1.38 -4.39
N ILE A 80 -5.10 -0.16 -3.85
CA ILE A 80 -6.34 0.58 -3.54
C ILE A 80 -7.19 0.77 -4.81
N PHE A 81 -6.57 1.31 -5.87
CA PHE A 81 -7.27 1.52 -7.14
C PHE A 81 -7.78 0.20 -7.72
N LEU A 82 -6.99 -0.86 -7.61
CA LEU A 82 -7.34 -2.18 -8.12
C LEU A 82 -8.52 -2.80 -7.35
N VAL A 83 -8.55 -2.67 -6.02
CA VAL A 83 -9.68 -3.09 -5.17
C VAL A 83 -10.96 -2.40 -5.62
N TRP A 84 -10.95 -1.07 -5.72
CA TRP A 84 -12.14 -0.31 -6.12
C TRP A 84 -12.59 -0.65 -7.54
N PHE A 85 -11.65 -0.68 -8.48
CA PHE A 85 -11.95 -0.99 -9.88
C PHE A 85 -12.52 -2.40 -10.04
N LEU A 86 -11.86 -3.43 -9.49
CA LEU A 86 -12.31 -4.81 -9.61
C LEU A 86 -13.62 -5.06 -8.86
N SER A 87 -13.79 -4.45 -7.68
CA SER A 87 -15.02 -4.58 -6.90
C SER A 87 -16.23 -4.00 -7.64
N VAL A 88 -16.11 -2.76 -8.15
CA VAL A 88 -17.17 -2.12 -8.94
C VAL A 88 -17.43 -2.88 -10.23
N ARG A 89 -16.38 -3.25 -10.97
CA ARG A 89 -16.50 -4.01 -12.23
C ARG A 89 -17.20 -5.34 -12.00
N PHE A 90 -16.83 -6.08 -10.95
CA PHE A 90 -17.46 -7.35 -10.59
C PHE A 90 -18.93 -7.17 -10.23
N PHE A 91 -19.25 -6.15 -9.44
CA PHE A 91 -20.62 -5.88 -9.01
C PHE A 91 -21.54 -5.50 -10.19
N ARG A 92 -21.02 -4.76 -11.18
CA ARG A 92 -21.78 -4.36 -12.38
C ARG A 92 -22.27 -5.54 -13.22
N VAL A 93 -21.55 -6.67 -13.25
CA VAL A 93 -21.89 -7.84 -14.07
C VAL A 93 -23.27 -8.41 -13.70
N SER A 94 -23.60 -8.47 -12.42
CA SER A 94 -24.92 -8.91 -11.97
C SER A 94 -25.25 -8.27 -10.63
N VAL A 95 -25.77 -7.05 -10.66
CA VAL A 95 -26.11 -6.29 -9.46
C VAL A 95 -27.23 -7.00 -8.67
N GLY A 96 -26.91 -7.46 -7.46
CA GLY A 96 -27.81 -8.18 -6.55
C GLY A 96 -27.21 -8.39 -5.15
N LYS A 97 -27.96 -8.94 -4.19
CA LYS A 97 -27.48 -9.11 -2.80
C LYS A 97 -26.23 -9.99 -2.72
N LYS A 98 -26.24 -11.12 -3.43
CA LYS A 98 -25.13 -12.09 -3.43
C LYS A 98 -23.83 -11.48 -3.99
N THR A 99 -23.93 -10.75 -5.09
CA THR A 99 -22.77 -10.09 -5.72
C THR A 99 -22.28 -8.89 -4.92
N TYR A 100 -23.17 -8.20 -4.20
CA TYR A 100 -22.79 -7.15 -3.25
C TYR A 100 -21.89 -7.73 -2.17
N VAL A 101 -22.33 -8.80 -1.48
CA VAL A 101 -21.50 -9.47 -0.47
C VAL A 101 -20.19 -9.98 -1.08
N GLN A 102 -20.24 -10.55 -2.29
CA GLN A 102 -19.03 -11.04 -2.96
C GLN A 102 -18.05 -9.91 -3.31
N SER A 103 -18.54 -8.72 -3.63
CA SER A 103 -17.70 -7.55 -3.94
C SER A 103 -16.94 -7.01 -2.72
N LEU A 104 -17.35 -7.38 -1.50
CA LEU A 104 -16.66 -7.03 -0.27
C LEU A 104 -15.46 -7.95 0.01
N PHE A 105 -15.31 -9.09 -0.69
CA PHE A 105 -14.09 -9.89 -0.57
C PHE A 105 -12.86 -9.21 -1.14
N PHE A 106 -13.00 -8.29 -2.10
CA PHE A 106 -11.87 -7.53 -2.64
C PHE A 106 -11.15 -6.71 -1.56
N PRO A 107 -11.82 -5.79 -0.83
CA PRO A 107 -11.18 -5.05 0.25
C PRO A 107 -10.74 -5.96 1.41
N LEU A 108 -11.43 -7.08 1.68
CA LEU A 108 -11.00 -8.03 2.71
C LEU A 108 -9.70 -8.76 2.37
N VAL A 109 -9.54 -9.21 1.13
CA VAL A 109 -8.30 -9.87 0.69
C VAL A 109 -7.14 -8.88 0.68
N TYR A 110 -7.37 -7.66 0.20
CA TYR A 110 -6.38 -6.58 0.31
C TYR A 110 -6.00 -6.31 1.77
N ALA A 111 -6.98 -6.16 2.67
CA ALA A 111 -6.74 -5.97 4.10
C ALA A 111 -5.85 -7.06 4.69
N LEU A 112 -6.16 -8.32 4.39
CA LEU A 112 -5.40 -9.46 4.88
C LEU A 112 -3.95 -9.41 4.41
N ILE A 113 -3.72 -9.12 3.12
CA ILE A 113 -2.37 -9.03 2.57
C ILE A 113 -1.61 -7.87 3.20
N SER A 114 -2.21 -6.69 3.29
CA SER A 114 -1.56 -5.51 3.89
C SER A 114 -1.18 -5.74 5.35
N ILE A 115 -2.08 -6.34 6.14
CA ILE A 115 -1.80 -6.70 7.54
C ILE A 115 -0.64 -7.68 7.65
N ILE A 116 -0.67 -8.77 6.88
CA ILE A 116 0.39 -9.77 6.89
C ILE A 116 1.73 -9.15 6.45
N SER A 117 1.73 -8.38 5.36
CA SER A 117 2.92 -7.69 4.86
C SER A 117 3.49 -6.70 5.88
N PHE A 118 2.64 -5.94 6.59
CA PHE A 118 3.08 -5.04 7.63
C PHE A 118 3.82 -5.77 8.75
N PHE A 119 3.23 -6.83 9.31
CA PHE A 119 3.84 -7.58 10.41
C PHE A 119 5.09 -8.37 10.00
N ILE A 120 5.24 -8.73 8.73
CA ILE A 120 6.46 -9.39 8.23
C ILE A 120 7.61 -8.40 8.03
N VAL A 121 7.32 -7.19 7.55
CA VAL A 121 8.35 -6.24 7.08
C VAL A 121 8.71 -5.19 8.13
N MET A 122 7.76 -4.75 8.95
CA MET A 122 7.98 -3.68 9.91
C MET A 122 8.57 -4.22 11.21
N ASP A 123 9.71 -3.65 11.62
CA ASP A 123 10.39 -4.01 12.86
C ASP A 123 9.66 -3.38 14.06
N PRO A 124 9.17 -4.19 15.03
CA PRO A 124 8.56 -3.67 16.26
C PRO A 124 9.51 -2.80 17.10
N ALA A 125 10.83 -2.95 16.95
CA ALA A 125 11.82 -2.14 17.65
C ALA A 125 11.82 -0.66 17.22
N LEU A 126 11.13 -0.33 16.13
CA LEU A 126 10.89 1.06 15.69
C LEU A 126 9.96 1.83 16.65
N GLY A 127 9.40 1.24 17.72
CA GLY A 127 8.73 2.01 18.77
C GLY A 127 7.48 2.79 18.30
N TRP A 128 7.56 4.13 18.31
CA TRP A 128 6.41 4.98 17.99
C TRP A 128 6.10 4.98 16.48
N GLU A 129 7.11 4.90 15.62
CA GLU A 129 6.94 4.82 14.15
C GLU A 129 6.19 3.54 13.76
N TYR A 130 6.47 2.42 14.43
CA TYR A 130 5.74 1.16 14.25
C TYR A 130 4.26 1.33 14.62
N SER A 131 3.99 1.96 15.76
CA SER A 131 2.62 2.19 16.25
C SER A 131 1.83 3.11 15.31
N VAL A 132 2.46 4.18 14.82
CA VAL A 132 1.87 5.09 13.83
C VAL A 132 1.62 4.37 12.50
N GLY A 133 2.59 3.61 12.00
CA GLY A 133 2.44 2.83 10.78
C GLY A 133 1.28 1.84 10.86
N MET A 134 1.13 1.15 11.99
CA MET A 134 0.04 0.22 12.23
C MET A 134 -1.32 0.94 12.22
N ALA A 135 -1.43 2.07 12.91
CA ALA A 135 -2.66 2.86 12.95
C ALA A 135 -3.06 3.36 11.55
N LEU A 136 -2.09 3.89 10.78
CA LEU A 136 -2.32 4.36 9.42
C LEU A 136 -2.79 3.23 8.50
N MET A 137 -2.17 2.05 8.59
CA MET A 137 -2.60 0.87 7.82
C MET A 137 -4.05 0.49 8.15
N PHE A 138 -4.44 0.45 9.42
CA PHE A 138 -5.83 0.12 9.80
C PHE A 138 -6.83 1.18 9.30
N ILE A 139 -6.47 2.47 9.37
CA ILE A 139 -7.29 3.56 8.84
C ILE A 139 -7.46 3.41 7.33
N GLU A 140 -6.38 3.17 6.60
CA GLU A 140 -6.37 2.95 5.15
C GLU A 140 -7.28 1.79 4.76
N ILE A 141 -7.10 0.63 5.38
CA ILE A 141 -7.93 -0.56 5.15
C ILE A 141 -9.41 -0.28 5.43
N GLY A 142 -9.70 0.36 6.57
CA GLY A 142 -11.07 0.72 6.96
C GLY A 142 -11.72 1.66 5.97
N LEU A 143 -10.98 2.65 5.46
CA LEU A 143 -11.44 3.59 4.44
C LEU A 143 -11.71 2.87 3.11
N VAL A 144 -10.79 2.03 2.64
CA VAL A 144 -10.95 1.26 1.39
C VAL A 144 -12.19 0.36 1.46
N PHE A 145 -12.39 -0.32 2.59
CA PHE A 145 -13.58 -1.16 2.82
C PHE A 145 -14.87 -0.34 2.81
N THR A 146 -14.90 0.76 3.58
CA THR A 146 -16.08 1.61 3.74
C THR A 146 -16.50 2.25 2.42
N VAL A 147 -15.56 2.81 1.67
CA VAL A 147 -15.80 3.39 0.35
C VAL A 147 -16.36 2.33 -0.61
N THR A 148 -15.77 1.13 -0.63
CA THR A 148 -16.24 0.02 -1.47
C THR A 148 -17.69 -0.37 -1.13
N ALA A 149 -18.00 -0.50 0.16
CA ALA A 149 -19.35 -0.83 0.64
C ALA A 149 -20.37 0.26 0.27
N ILE A 150 -20.02 1.54 0.44
CA ILE A 150 -20.90 2.67 0.09
C ILE A 150 -21.16 2.70 -1.43
N VAL A 151 -20.11 2.65 -2.25
CA VAL A 151 -20.24 2.75 -3.72
C VAL A 151 -21.10 1.60 -4.27
N ASN A 152 -20.80 0.36 -3.90
CA ASN A 152 -21.59 -0.80 -4.34
C ASN A 152 -23.00 -0.78 -3.73
N GLY A 153 -23.17 -0.26 -2.52
CA GLY A 153 -24.47 -0.10 -1.88
C GLY A 153 -25.37 0.89 -2.60
N ILE A 154 -24.82 2.05 -3.02
CA ILE A 154 -25.53 3.05 -3.84
C ILE A 154 -25.95 2.43 -5.17
N MET A 155 -25.05 1.71 -5.84
CA MET A 155 -25.35 1.02 -7.11
C MET A 155 -26.47 0.00 -6.95
N TRP A 156 -26.48 -0.76 -5.84
CA TRP A 156 -27.53 -1.72 -5.55
C TRP A 156 -28.90 -1.06 -5.38
N LYS A 157 -28.96 0.03 -4.58
CA LYS A 157 -30.19 0.81 -4.37
C LYS A 157 -30.73 1.40 -5.68
N LYS A 158 -29.86 1.95 -6.53
CA LYS A 158 -30.25 2.53 -7.83
C LYS A 158 -30.89 1.51 -8.77
N LYS A 159 -30.40 0.25 -8.80
CA LYS A 159 -31.01 -0.80 -9.63
C LYS A 159 -32.39 -1.19 -9.13
N LYS A 160 -32.58 -1.32 -7.81
CA LYS A 160 -33.92 -1.63 -7.24
C LYS A 160 -34.95 -0.59 -7.64
N LYS A 161 -34.59 0.71 -7.61
CA LYS A 161 -35.50 1.81 -7.98
C LYS A 161 -35.93 1.79 -9.46
N LYS A 162 -35.14 1.21 -10.36
CA LYS A 162 -35.47 1.09 -11.80
C LYS A 162 -36.32 -0.14 -12.15
N SER A 163 -36.55 -1.04 -11.19
CA SER A 163 -37.32 -2.28 -11.39
C SER A 163 -38.76 -2.18 -10.85
N PHE A 164 -39.13 -1.01 -10.32
CA PHE A 164 -40.48 -0.59 -9.97
C PHE A 164 -40.91 0.47 -10.98
#